data_AF-A0A5R9CT25-F1
#
_entry.id   AF-A0A5R9CT25-F1
#
_cell.length_a   1.000
_cell.length_b   1.000
_cell.length_c   1.000
_cell.angle_alpha   90.00
_cell.angle_beta   90.00
_cell.angle_gamma   90.00
#
_symmetry.space_group_name_H-M   'P 1'
#
loop_
_entity.id
_entity.type
_entity.pdbx_description
1 polymer ?
#
loop_
_entity_poly.entity_id
_entity_poly.type
_entity_poly.pdbx_seq_one_letter_code
_entity_poly.pdbx_strand_id
1 'polypeptide(L)'
;MSENKTKVCVMCGKTIPAYANFCPYCGAKQPWLEEDEIKNTRVERIVEWRQTPLGRLTTLIIAFLIVMVFAASCRLQDGPGHKTVGRELNQYLFNSQPKTPFGHKPKIDVDKNKGVTITVSKSSKAVKDLKKGKPATWNRFVSKIQNRSKAFKHVYANQLFSKFKVTAKDGKKQTLLKVDQGKIKYNIADKYQ
;
A
#
# COMPACT_ATOMS: atom_id res chain seq x y z
N MET A 1 1.62 41.44 44.50
CA MET A 1 1.77 42.09 43.17
C MET A 1 3.03 41.52 42.54
N SER A 2 2.90 40.74 41.47
CA SER A 2 4.04 40.14 40.76
C SER A 2 4.79 41.24 40.01
N GLU A 3 6.06 41.42 40.35
CA GLU A 3 6.97 42.32 39.65
C GLU A 3 7.07 41.89 38.18
N ASN A 4 6.66 42.76 37.25
CA ASN A 4 6.71 42.46 35.82
C ASN A 4 8.16 42.52 35.33
N LYS A 5 8.86 41.39 35.39
CA LYS A 5 10.22 41.25 34.85
C LYS A 5 10.23 41.58 33.35
N THR A 6 11.23 42.36 32.92
CA THR A 6 11.42 42.75 31.51
C THR A 6 12.79 42.33 30.98
N LYS A 7 12.92 42.20 29.66
CA LYS A 7 14.17 41.93 28.93
C LYS A 7 14.31 42.85 27.73
N VAL A 8 15.53 43.01 27.22
CA VAL A 8 15.80 43.83 26.02
C VAL A 8 15.77 42.97 24.77
N CYS A 9 15.12 43.43 23.72
CA CYS A 9 15.09 42.73 22.43
C CYS A 9 16.49 42.67 21.81
N VAL A 10 16.97 41.46 21.50
CA VAL A 10 18.30 41.23 20.90
C VAL A 10 18.48 41.83 19.50
N MET A 11 17.38 42.19 18.82
CA MET A 11 17.41 42.76 17.46
C MET A 11 17.16 44.27 17.43
N CYS A 12 16.17 44.78 18.18
CA CYS A 12 15.76 46.18 18.08
C CYS A 12 16.03 47.02 19.33
N GLY A 13 16.61 46.42 20.39
CA GLY A 13 17.00 47.13 21.61
C GLY A 13 15.83 47.64 22.47
N LYS A 14 14.58 47.37 22.10
CA LYS A 14 13.41 47.77 22.91
C LYS A 14 13.19 46.82 24.08
N THR A 15 12.79 47.38 25.23
CA THR A 15 12.37 46.62 26.40
C THR A 15 11.03 45.92 26.14
N ILE A 16 10.97 44.63 26.46
CA ILE A 16 9.83 43.74 26.25
C ILE A 16 9.62 42.88 27.51
N PRO A 17 8.44 42.26 27.71
CA PRO A 17 8.23 41.36 28.84
C PRO A 17 9.19 40.16 28.80
N ALA A 18 9.68 39.70 29.96
CA ALA A 18 10.65 38.60 30.05
C ALA A 18 10.14 37.30 29.39
N TYR A 19 8.83 37.03 29.50
CA TYR A 19 8.16 35.85 28.92
C TYR A 19 7.95 35.94 27.39
N ALA A 20 8.22 37.08 26.75
CA ALA A 20 7.93 37.26 25.33
C ALA A 20 8.85 36.38 24.47
N ASN A 21 8.25 35.43 23.73
CA ASN A 21 8.94 34.56 22.77
C ASN A 21 9.34 35.29 21.48
N PHE A 22 8.59 36.34 21.12
CA PHE A 22 8.82 37.17 19.95
C PHE A 22 8.70 38.63 20.36
N CYS A 23 9.55 39.50 19.78
CA CYS A 23 9.46 40.93 20.01
C CYS A 23 8.20 41.49 19.33
N PRO A 24 7.28 42.16 20.05
CA PRO A 24 6.08 42.73 19.45
C PRO A 24 6.38 43.90 18.49
N TYR A 25 7.57 44.49 18.58
CA TYR A 25 7.95 45.64 17.77
C TYR A 25 8.67 45.28 16.48
N CYS A 26 9.42 44.18 16.45
CA CYS A 26 10.22 43.80 15.28
C CYS A 26 10.05 42.34 14.83
N GLY A 27 9.22 41.55 15.51
CA GLY A 27 8.93 40.15 15.18
C GLY A 27 10.06 39.16 15.47
N ALA A 28 11.23 39.62 15.92
CA ALA A 28 12.38 38.76 16.15
C ALA A 28 12.13 37.77 17.31
N LYS A 29 12.49 36.50 17.09
CA LYS A 29 12.48 35.47 18.14
C LYS A 29 13.47 35.84 19.23
N GLN A 30 13.04 35.72 20.49
CA GLN A 30 13.85 36.08 21.66
C GLN A 30 14.37 34.81 22.34
N PRO A 31 15.61 34.85 22.87
CA PRO A 31 16.07 33.79 23.75
C PRO A 31 15.17 33.73 25.00
N TRP A 32 14.94 32.50 25.47
CA TRP A 32 14.34 32.28 26.78
C TRP A 32 15.35 32.72 27.84
N LEU A 33 14.90 33.53 28.80
CA LEU A 33 15.66 33.69 30.03
C LEU A 33 15.40 32.42 30.84
N GLU A 34 16.46 31.71 31.20
CA GLU A 34 16.42 30.39 31.86
C GLU A 34 15.83 30.42 33.29
N GLU A 35 15.47 31.60 33.79
CA GLU A 35 14.71 31.73 35.02
C GLU A 35 13.24 31.47 34.75
N ASP A 36 12.91 30.20 34.57
CA ASP A 36 11.68 29.51 35.00
C ASP A 36 11.62 28.12 34.33
N GLU A 37 12.74 27.39 34.30
CA GLU A 37 12.62 25.96 34.55
C GLU A 37 12.10 25.83 35.99
N ILE A 38 10.77 25.83 36.10
CA ILE A 38 10.06 25.31 37.26
C ILE A 38 10.79 24.01 37.60
N LYS A 39 11.55 24.01 38.70
CA LYS A 39 12.11 22.81 39.35
C LYS A 39 10.95 21.90 39.68
N ASN A 40 10.48 21.19 38.67
CA ASN A 40 9.43 20.24 38.78
C ASN A 40 10.14 19.03 39.36
N THR A 41 10.13 18.93 40.69
CA THR A 41 10.77 17.84 41.46
C THR A 41 10.38 16.46 40.94
N ARG A 42 9.26 16.35 40.22
CA ARG A 42 8.84 15.17 39.48
C ARG A 42 9.75 14.84 38.29
N VAL A 43 10.19 15.83 37.51
CA VAL A 43 11.08 15.67 36.35
C VAL A 43 12.49 15.31 36.80
N GLU A 44 13.05 15.99 37.81
CA GLU A 44 14.36 15.65 38.37
C GLU A 44 14.40 14.20 38.86
N ARG A 45 13.37 13.76 39.61
CA ARG A 45 13.24 12.39 40.09
C ARG A 45 13.17 11.35 38.97
N ILE A 46 12.51 11.69 37.84
CA ILE A 46 12.42 10.80 36.67
C ILE A 46 13.79 10.67 35.97
N VAL A 47 14.54 11.78 35.89
CA VAL A 47 15.87 11.81 35.28
C VAL A 47 16.88 11.02 36.13
N GLU A 48 16.88 11.21 37.45
CA GLU A 48 17.73 10.45 38.38
C GLU A 48 17.43 8.95 38.35
N TRP A 49 16.15 8.56 38.40
CA TRP A 49 15.76 7.15 38.35
C TRP A 49 16.17 6.48 37.04
N ARG A 50 16.02 7.18 35.90
CA ARG A 50 16.46 6.70 34.57
C ARG A 50 17.97 6.45 34.51
N GLN A 51 18.78 7.18 35.27
CA GLN A 51 20.24 7.01 35.27
C GLN A 51 20.71 5.74 36.01
N THR A 52 19.89 5.17 36.89
CA THR A 52 20.19 3.90 37.59
C THR A 52 20.22 2.70 36.62
N PRO A 53 20.95 1.60 36.93
CA PRO A 53 21.02 0.42 36.06
C PRO A 53 19.63 -0.21 35.81
N LEU A 54 18.75 -0.19 36.83
CA LEU A 54 17.38 -0.70 36.72
C LEU A 54 16.49 0.22 35.86
N GLY A 55 16.64 1.54 36.00
CA GLY A 55 15.93 2.54 35.19
C GLY A 55 16.31 2.49 33.71
N ARG A 56 17.59 2.24 33.39
CA ARG A 56 18.04 2.05 32.00
C ARG A 56 17.44 0.79 31.37
N LEU A 57 17.49 -0.34 32.08
CA LEU A 57 16.96 -1.62 31.58
C LEU A 57 15.45 -1.52 31.32
N THR A 58 14.70 -0.98 32.28
CA THR A 58 13.24 -0.80 32.15
C THR A 58 12.87 0.14 31.00
N THR A 59 13.62 1.23 30.79
CA THR A 59 13.42 2.14 29.66
C THR A 59 13.65 1.43 28.32
N LEU A 60 14.68 0.59 28.21
CA LEU A 60 14.96 -0.19 27.00
C LEU A 60 13.88 -1.25 26.73
N ILE A 61 13.39 -1.93 27.76
CA ILE A 61 12.31 -2.91 27.64
C ILE A 61 11.03 -2.22 27.14
N ILE A 62 10.66 -1.07 27.70
CA ILE A 62 9.47 -0.32 27.27
C ILE A 62 9.62 0.14 25.81
N ALA A 63 10.78 0.68 25.43
CA ALA A 63 11.04 1.08 24.05
C ALA A 63 10.92 -0.13 23.08
N PHE A 64 11.48 -1.28 23.45
CA PHE A 64 11.36 -2.51 22.67
C PHE A 64 9.91 -2.99 22.55
N LEU A 65 9.13 -2.93 23.64
CA LEU A 65 7.69 -3.29 23.61
C LEU A 65 6.90 -2.34 22.70
N ILE A 66 7.16 -1.04 22.72
CA ILE A 66 6.52 -0.08 21.81
C ILE A 66 6.85 -0.43 20.36
N VAL A 67 8.13 -0.73 20.04
CA VAL A 67 8.55 -1.15 18.70
C VAL A 67 7.88 -2.47 18.30
N MET A 68 7.76 -3.44 19.20
CA MET A 68 7.09 -4.72 18.93
C MET A 68 5.59 -4.56 18.70
N VAL A 69 4.92 -3.68 19.44
CA VAL A 69 3.50 -3.34 19.23
C VAL A 69 3.32 -2.65 17.88
N PHE A 70 4.21 -1.71 17.52
CA PHE A 70 4.17 -1.04 16.21
C PHE A 70 4.46 -2.01 15.05
N ALA A 71 5.45 -2.89 15.22
CA ALA A 71 5.79 -3.93 14.24
C ALA A 71 4.67 -4.98 14.08
N ALA A 72 3.98 -5.35 15.16
CA ALA A 72 2.77 -6.15 15.10
C ALA A 72 1.63 -5.42 14.36
N SER A 73 1.50 -4.11 14.56
CA SER A 73 0.53 -3.26 13.84
C SER A 73 0.85 -3.14 12.35
N CYS A 74 2.12 -3.29 11.95
CA CYS A 74 2.54 -3.36 10.56
C CYS A 74 2.29 -4.73 9.88
N ARG A 75 1.67 -5.72 10.57
CA ARG A 75 1.27 -7.00 9.94
C ARG A 75 -0.05 -6.94 9.16
N LEU A 76 -0.56 -5.75 8.85
CA LEU A 76 -1.73 -5.55 7.99
C LEU A 76 -1.31 -5.42 6.51
N GLN A 77 -0.89 -6.52 5.90
CA GLN A 77 -0.76 -6.58 4.45
C GLN A 77 -1.37 -7.86 3.87
N ASP A 78 -2.44 -8.34 4.50
CA ASP A 78 -3.45 -9.07 3.75
C ASP A 78 -4.19 -8.04 2.89
N GLY A 79 -3.72 -7.86 1.66
CA GLY A 79 -4.38 -7.02 0.66
C GLY A 79 -5.87 -7.39 0.49
N PRO A 80 -6.64 -6.61 -0.29
CA PRO A 80 -8.09 -6.78 -0.42
C PRO A 80 -8.47 -8.25 -0.61
N GLY A 81 -9.51 -8.70 0.10
CA GLY A 81 -9.95 -10.08 0.06
C GLY A 81 -10.14 -10.58 -1.38
N HIS A 82 -9.84 -11.85 -1.64
CA HIS A 82 -9.85 -12.47 -2.98
C HIS A 82 -11.13 -12.19 -3.80
N LYS A 83 -12.30 -12.06 -3.16
CA LYS A 83 -13.56 -11.66 -3.81
C LYS A 83 -13.51 -10.25 -4.40
N THR A 84 -12.93 -9.28 -3.68
CA THR A 84 -12.75 -7.90 -4.13
C THR A 84 -11.82 -7.84 -5.34
N VAL A 85 -10.69 -8.57 -5.27
CA VAL A 85 -9.75 -8.70 -6.39
C VAL A 85 -10.44 -9.26 -7.63
N GLY A 86 -11.27 -10.30 -7.47
CA GLY A 86 -12.05 -10.88 -8.57
C GLY A 86 -13.02 -9.89 -9.21
N ARG A 87 -13.72 -9.08 -8.41
CA ARG A 87 -14.64 -8.04 -8.89
C ARG A 87 -13.92 -6.95 -9.67
N GLU A 88 -12.80 -6.43 -9.14
CA GLU A 88 -11.99 -5.42 -9.83
C GLU A 88 -11.44 -5.95 -11.16
N LEU A 89 -10.96 -7.19 -11.18
CA LEU A 89 -10.48 -7.82 -12.40
C LEU A 89 -11.60 -7.98 -13.43
N ASN A 90 -12.83 -8.29 -13.00
CA ASN A 90 -13.97 -8.38 -13.89
C ASN A 90 -14.31 -7.03 -14.53
N GLN A 91 -14.29 -5.97 -13.72
CA GLN A 91 -14.49 -4.61 -14.22
C GLN A 91 -13.37 -4.20 -15.18
N TYR A 92 -12.11 -4.44 -14.84
CA TYR A 92 -10.98 -4.05 -15.69
C TYR A 92 -10.91 -4.81 -17.02
N LEU A 93 -11.17 -6.12 -17.00
CA LEU A 93 -11.05 -6.98 -18.18
C LEU A 93 -12.29 -6.94 -19.07
N PHE A 94 -13.48 -6.90 -18.46
CA PHE A 94 -14.75 -7.13 -19.14
C PHE A 94 -15.76 -5.99 -18.96
N ASN A 95 -15.38 -4.91 -18.28
CA ASN A 95 -16.26 -3.78 -17.97
C ASN A 95 -17.57 -4.21 -17.27
N SER A 96 -17.53 -5.33 -16.53
CA SER A 96 -18.70 -5.95 -15.90
C SER A 96 -19.87 -6.28 -16.84
N GLN A 97 -19.62 -6.37 -18.16
CA GLN A 97 -20.67 -6.61 -19.14
C GLN A 97 -21.07 -8.09 -19.18
N PRO A 98 -22.38 -8.39 -19.27
CA PRO A 98 -22.85 -9.78 -19.35
C PRO A 98 -22.51 -10.41 -20.70
N LYS A 99 -22.43 -9.65 -21.79
CA LYS A 99 -22.07 -10.14 -23.13
C LYS A 99 -20.73 -9.54 -23.54
N THR A 100 -19.72 -10.39 -23.65
CA THR A 100 -18.37 -9.96 -24.02
C THR A 100 -17.92 -10.70 -25.29
N PRO A 101 -16.86 -10.21 -25.97
CA PRO A 101 -16.21 -10.99 -27.03
C PRO A 101 -15.71 -12.37 -26.58
N PHE A 102 -15.58 -12.59 -25.27
CA PHE A 102 -15.11 -13.81 -24.62
C PHE A 102 -16.24 -14.73 -24.11
N GLY A 103 -17.50 -14.39 -24.40
CA GLY A 103 -18.68 -15.17 -24.03
C GLY A 103 -19.63 -14.44 -23.09
N HIS A 104 -20.70 -15.13 -22.68
CA HIS A 104 -21.64 -14.63 -21.71
C HIS A 104 -21.09 -14.83 -20.28
N LYS A 105 -21.03 -13.75 -19.49
CA LYS A 105 -20.57 -13.71 -18.09
C LYS A 105 -19.26 -14.48 -17.85
N PRO A 106 -18.12 -14.04 -18.41
CA PRO A 106 -16.82 -14.64 -18.12
C PRO A 106 -16.57 -14.65 -16.60
N LYS A 107 -16.13 -15.79 -16.07
CA LYS A 107 -15.95 -16.00 -14.63
C LYS A 107 -14.51 -15.76 -14.23
N ILE A 108 -14.27 -14.97 -13.20
CA ILE A 108 -12.95 -14.79 -12.58
C ILE A 108 -13.01 -15.39 -11.19
N ASP A 109 -12.08 -16.31 -10.92
CA ASP A 109 -11.91 -16.98 -9.65
C ASP A 109 -10.52 -16.65 -9.11
N VAL A 110 -10.44 -16.20 -7.87
CA VAL A 110 -9.19 -15.79 -7.22
C VAL A 110 -9.00 -16.67 -5.99
N ASP A 111 -7.94 -17.48 -6.03
CA ASP A 111 -7.60 -18.46 -5.01
C ASP A 111 -6.21 -18.14 -4.47
N LYS A 112 -6.05 -18.11 -3.14
CA LYS A 112 -4.77 -17.76 -2.49
C LYS A 112 -3.64 -18.74 -2.83
N ASN A 113 -3.96 -19.98 -3.20
CA ASN A 113 -3.03 -21.07 -3.49
C ASN A 113 -2.88 -21.34 -4.99
N LYS A 114 -3.89 -20.99 -5.80
CA LYS A 114 -3.89 -21.25 -7.26
C LYS A 114 -3.73 -20.00 -8.13
N GLY A 115 -3.82 -18.81 -7.53
CA GLY A 115 -3.78 -17.53 -8.22
C GLY A 115 -5.11 -17.16 -8.87
N VAL A 116 -5.03 -16.43 -9.98
CA VAL A 116 -6.20 -15.91 -10.71
C VAL A 116 -6.54 -16.84 -11.88
N THR A 117 -7.73 -17.42 -11.88
CA THR A 117 -8.27 -18.19 -13.00
C THR A 117 -9.40 -17.43 -13.70
N ILE A 118 -9.21 -17.14 -14.98
CA ILE A 118 -10.19 -16.48 -15.84
C ILE A 118 -10.80 -17.54 -16.75
N THR A 119 -12.11 -17.73 -16.69
CA THR A 119 -12.84 -18.69 -17.50
C THR A 119 -13.66 -17.96 -18.57
N VAL A 120 -13.39 -18.30 -19.82
CA VAL A 120 -14.06 -17.76 -21.01
C VAL A 120 -14.75 -18.89 -21.78
N SER A 121 -15.65 -18.55 -22.68
CA SER A 121 -16.29 -19.55 -23.55
C SER A 121 -15.35 -19.94 -24.71
N LYS A 122 -15.26 -21.24 -25.00
CA LYS A 122 -14.51 -21.80 -26.15
C LYS A 122 -15.16 -21.40 -27.47
N SER A 123 -16.48 -21.23 -27.47
CA SER A 123 -17.28 -20.81 -28.62
C SER A 123 -17.39 -19.29 -28.77
N SER A 124 -16.69 -18.53 -27.92
CA SER A 124 -16.68 -17.07 -27.96
C SER A 124 -16.10 -16.50 -29.26
N LYS A 125 -16.54 -15.28 -29.61
CA LYS A 125 -16.09 -14.58 -30.81
C LYS A 125 -14.56 -14.43 -30.82
N ALA A 126 -13.97 -13.99 -29.70
CA ALA A 126 -12.53 -13.79 -29.59
C ALA A 126 -11.72 -15.08 -29.81
N VAL A 127 -12.17 -16.22 -29.29
CA VAL A 127 -11.49 -17.51 -29.49
C VAL A 127 -11.68 -18.04 -30.92
N LYS A 128 -12.86 -17.82 -31.52
CA LYS A 128 -13.12 -18.18 -32.92
C LYS A 128 -12.29 -17.32 -33.88
N ASP A 129 -12.24 -16.02 -33.67
CA ASP A 129 -11.48 -15.08 -34.49
C ASP A 129 -9.98 -15.38 -34.42
N LEU A 130 -9.47 -15.72 -33.22
CA LEU A 130 -8.10 -16.15 -33.04
C LEU A 130 -7.74 -17.37 -33.91
N LYS A 131 -8.59 -18.40 -33.90
CA LYS A 131 -8.40 -19.61 -34.72
C LYS A 131 -8.47 -19.36 -36.22
N LYS A 132 -9.10 -18.26 -36.63
CA LYS A 132 -9.21 -17.81 -38.02
C LYS A 132 -8.08 -16.84 -38.41
N GLY A 133 -7.02 -16.71 -37.60
CA GLY A 133 -5.91 -15.80 -37.88
C GLY A 133 -6.23 -14.32 -37.65
N LYS A 134 -7.28 -14.00 -36.88
CA LYS A 134 -7.66 -12.61 -36.53
C LYS A 134 -7.42 -12.35 -35.03
N PRO A 135 -6.16 -12.26 -34.55
CA PRO A 135 -5.84 -12.25 -33.13
C PRO A 135 -6.04 -10.90 -32.43
N ALA A 136 -6.44 -9.82 -33.11
CA ALA A 136 -6.45 -8.46 -32.55
C ALA A 136 -7.17 -8.35 -31.19
N THR A 137 -8.39 -8.90 -31.09
CA THR A 137 -9.17 -8.91 -29.83
C THR A 137 -8.47 -9.71 -28.73
N TRP A 138 -7.85 -10.83 -29.10
CA TRP A 138 -7.10 -11.68 -28.18
C TRP A 138 -5.83 -10.99 -27.68
N ASN A 139 -5.04 -10.39 -28.58
CA ASN A 139 -3.79 -9.70 -28.25
C ASN A 139 -4.04 -8.52 -27.30
N ARG A 140 -5.08 -7.72 -27.55
CA ARG A 140 -5.48 -6.64 -26.62
C ARG A 140 -5.79 -7.18 -25.22
N PHE A 141 -6.45 -8.32 -25.13
CA PHE A 141 -6.77 -8.98 -23.87
C PHE A 141 -5.51 -9.54 -23.18
N VAL A 142 -4.59 -10.14 -23.93
CA VAL A 142 -3.28 -10.58 -23.43
C VAL A 142 -2.50 -9.41 -22.84
N SER A 143 -2.42 -8.27 -23.54
CA SER A 143 -1.74 -7.07 -23.02
C SER A 143 -2.37 -6.55 -21.73
N LYS A 144 -3.70 -6.51 -21.64
CA LYS A 144 -4.40 -6.12 -20.40
C LYS A 144 -4.06 -7.06 -19.24
N ILE A 145 -4.09 -8.37 -19.47
CA ILE A 145 -3.73 -9.37 -18.46
C ILE A 145 -2.28 -9.23 -18.04
N GLN A 146 -1.37 -9.05 -19.00
CA GLN A 146 0.06 -8.91 -18.74
C GLN A 146 0.35 -7.71 -17.84
N ASN A 147 -0.22 -6.55 -18.17
CA ASN A 147 -0.07 -5.33 -17.40
C ASN A 147 -0.61 -5.49 -15.97
N ARG A 148 -1.79 -6.12 -15.81
CA ARG A 148 -2.39 -6.33 -14.50
C ARG A 148 -1.63 -7.34 -13.64
N SER A 149 -1.17 -8.44 -14.24
CA SER A 149 -0.30 -9.43 -13.61
C SER A 149 1.02 -8.80 -13.14
N LYS A 150 1.64 -7.94 -13.96
CA LYS A 150 2.83 -7.17 -13.58
C LYS A 150 2.56 -6.25 -12.40
N ALA A 151 1.44 -5.51 -12.40
CA ALA A 151 1.08 -4.63 -11.29
C ALA A 151 0.91 -5.40 -9.97
N PHE A 152 0.29 -6.59 -10.01
CA PHE A 152 0.01 -7.39 -8.81
C PHE A 152 1.28 -7.89 -8.11
N LYS A 153 2.40 -8.04 -8.85
CA LYS A 153 3.71 -8.39 -8.29
C LYS A 153 4.15 -7.41 -7.19
N HIS A 154 3.84 -6.12 -7.34
CA HIS A 154 4.28 -5.05 -6.45
C HIS A 154 3.25 -4.69 -5.37
N VAL A 155 1.99 -5.11 -5.54
CA VAL A 155 0.88 -4.73 -4.65
C VAL A 155 0.63 -5.77 -3.57
N TYR A 156 0.77 -7.06 -3.88
CA TYR A 156 0.41 -8.14 -2.96
C TYR A 156 1.65 -8.88 -2.47
N ALA A 157 1.71 -9.13 -1.16
CA ALA A 157 2.75 -9.98 -0.56
C ALA A 157 2.70 -11.40 -1.14
N ASN A 158 1.49 -11.97 -1.31
CA ASN A 158 1.32 -13.25 -1.98
C ASN A 158 1.45 -13.11 -3.51
N GLN A 159 2.61 -13.51 -4.01
CA GLN A 159 2.93 -13.49 -5.43
C GLN A 159 2.04 -14.40 -6.29
N LEU A 160 1.31 -15.37 -5.70
CA LEU A 160 0.37 -16.20 -6.45
C LEU A 160 -0.77 -15.37 -7.06
N PHE A 161 -1.15 -14.24 -6.47
CA PHE A 161 -2.14 -13.35 -7.08
C PHE A 161 -1.67 -12.76 -8.40
N SER A 162 -0.36 -12.66 -8.64
CA SER A 162 0.18 -12.22 -9.93
C SER A 162 0.19 -13.33 -11.00
N LYS A 163 -0.17 -14.58 -10.65
CA LYS A 163 -0.27 -15.71 -11.58
C LYS A 163 -1.66 -15.80 -12.17
N PHE A 164 -1.76 -15.53 -13.46
CA PHE A 164 -3.03 -15.47 -14.19
C PHE A 164 -3.09 -16.64 -15.17
N LYS A 165 -4.20 -17.36 -15.15
CA LYS A 165 -4.48 -18.47 -16.08
C LYS A 165 -5.83 -18.25 -16.75
N VAL A 166 -5.83 -18.21 -18.08
CA VAL A 166 -7.07 -18.16 -18.87
C VAL A 166 -7.40 -19.56 -19.37
N THR A 167 -8.63 -20.00 -19.13
CA THR A 167 -9.13 -21.29 -19.60
C THR A 167 -10.45 -21.13 -20.35
N ALA A 168 -10.63 -21.94 -21.39
CA ALA A 168 -11.91 -22.08 -22.07
C ALA A 168 -12.71 -23.21 -21.44
N LYS A 169 -13.99 -22.98 -21.14
CA LYS A 169 -14.92 -23.99 -20.62
C LYS A 169 -16.17 -24.05 -21.49
N ASP A 170 -16.19 -25.01 -22.41
CA ASP A 170 -17.37 -25.57 -23.09
C ASP A 170 -16.98 -27.04 -23.39
N GLY A 171 -17.16 -27.95 -22.43
CA GLY A 171 -16.61 -29.31 -22.46
C GLY A 171 -15.22 -29.43 -21.80
N LYS A 172 -14.26 -30.13 -22.43
CA LYS A 172 -12.91 -30.36 -21.88
C LYS A 172 -12.17 -29.03 -21.68
N LYS A 173 -11.76 -28.77 -20.43
CA LYS A 173 -11.06 -27.53 -20.03
C LYS A 173 -9.76 -27.37 -20.80
N GLN A 174 -9.68 -26.32 -21.62
CA GLN A 174 -8.48 -25.99 -22.40
C GLN A 174 -7.79 -24.77 -21.81
N THR A 175 -6.48 -24.83 -21.58
CA THR A 175 -5.71 -23.63 -21.20
C THR A 175 -5.40 -22.81 -22.44
N LEU A 176 -5.68 -21.52 -22.38
CA LEU A 176 -5.50 -20.59 -23.50
C LEU A 176 -4.34 -19.61 -23.26
N LEU A 177 -4.14 -19.18 -22.01
CA LEU A 177 -3.08 -18.24 -21.64
C LEU A 177 -2.57 -18.56 -20.22
N LYS A 178 -1.26 -18.42 -20.01
CA LYS A 178 -0.64 -18.35 -18.69
C LYS A 178 0.28 -17.15 -18.64
N VAL A 179 0.10 -16.30 -17.63
CA VAL A 179 0.97 -15.15 -17.35
C VAL A 179 1.40 -15.21 -15.89
N ASP A 180 2.68 -15.01 -15.64
CA ASP A 180 3.27 -15.02 -14.31
C ASP A 180 4.07 -13.73 -14.14
N GLN A 181 3.63 -12.86 -13.22
CA GLN A 181 4.30 -11.57 -12.94
C GLN A 181 4.56 -10.73 -14.20
N GLY A 182 3.61 -10.71 -15.15
CA GLY A 182 3.75 -10.00 -16.42
C GLY A 182 4.60 -10.72 -17.48
N LYS A 183 5.11 -11.93 -17.21
CA LYS A 183 5.78 -12.77 -18.20
C LYS A 183 4.79 -13.77 -18.79
N ILE A 184 4.64 -13.78 -20.11
CA ILE A 184 3.80 -14.75 -20.82
C ILE A 184 4.52 -16.11 -20.81
N LYS A 185 3.90 -17.12 -20.17
CA LYS A 185 4.45 -18.48 -20.07
C LYS A 185 3.88 -19.43 -21.11
N TYR A 186 2.67 -19.13 -21.59
CA TYR A 186 1.99 -19.91 -22.62
C TYR A 186 0.91 -19.04 -23.23
N ASN A 187 0.83 -18.99 -24.55
CA ASN A 187 -0.25 -18.33 -25.27
C ASN A 187 -0.70 -19.22 -26.44
N ILE A 188 -2.00 -19.48 -26.52
CA ILE A 188 -2.57 -20.31 -27.59
C ILE A 188 -2.45 -19.62 -28.96
N ALA A 189 -2.31 -18.29 -29.00
CA ALA A 189 -2.12 -17.55 -30.25
C ALA A 189 -0.83 -17.94 -30.98
N ASP A 190 0.20 -18.35 -30.25
CA ASP A 190 1.49 -18.76 -30.80
C ASP A 190 1.38 -20.01 -31.69
N LYS A 191 0.24 -20.73 -31.64
CA LYS A 191 -0.07 -21.87 -32.53
C LYS A 191 -0.72 -21.48 -33.85
N TYR A 192 -1.15 -20.22 -33.97
CA TYR A 192 -1.89 -19.67 -35.11
C TYR A 192 -1.12 -18.50 -35.76
N GLN A 193 0.15 -18.32 -35.39
CA GLN A 193 1.10 -17.41 -36.01
C GLN A 193 1.79 -18.08 -37.18
#